data_AF-A0A328BXQ9-F1
#
_entry.id   AF-A0A328BXQ9-F1
#
_cell.length_a   1.000
_cell.length_b   1.000
_cell.length_c   1.000
_cell.angle_alpha   90.00
_cell.angle_beta   90.00
_cell.angle_gamma   90.00
#
_symmetry.space_group_name_H-M   'P 1'
#
loop_
_entity.id
_entity.type
_entity.pdbx_description
1 polymer ?
#
loop_
_entity_poly.entity_id
_entity_poly.type
_entity_poly.pdbx_seq_one_letter_code
_entity_poly.pdbx_strand_id
1 'polypeptide(L)' 'MRKMAAILISLMCLAGCEKSGQLENGLKFYNYNQIREVCIDGVIYLIYDSDREGGITPKINAEHYPYTCPKLKQ' A
#
# COMPACT_ATOMS: atom_id res chain seq x y z
N MET A 1 -49.72 5.85 -3.45
CA MET A 1 -48.52 6.62 -3.83
C MET A 1 -47.37 6.54 -2.83
N ARG A 2 -47.62 6.54 -1.50
CA ARG A 2 -46.54 6.46 -0.47
C ARG A 2 -45.63 5.22 -0.55
N LYS A 3 -46.16 4.06 -0.95
CA LYS A 3 -45.36 2.82 -1.10
C LYS A 3 -44.39 2.85 -2.29
N MET A 4 -44.71 3.59 -3.36
CA MET A 4 -43.86 3.71 -4.55
C MET A 4 -42.64 4.59 -4.28
N ALA A 5 -42.79 5.62 -3.45
CA ALA A 5 -41.68 6.46 -3.01
C ALA A 5 -40.64 5.70 -2.17
N ALA A 6 -41.10 4.77 -1.31
CA ALA A 6 -40.21 3.96 -0.49
C ALA A 6 -39.33 3.00 -1.32
N ILE A 7 -39.86 2.46 -2.42
CA ILE A 7 -39.13 1.56 -3.32
C ILE A 7 -38.02 2.33 -4.06
N LEU A 8 -38.34 3.52 -4.58
CA LEU A 8 -37.40 4.38 -5.30
C LEU A 8 -36.22 4.82 -4.41
N ILE A 9 -36.49 5.18 -3.15
CA ILE A 9 -35.44 5.57 -2.19
C ILE A 9 -34.54 4.37 -1.85
N SER A 10 -35.09 3.16 -1.73
CA SER A 10 -34.28 1.96 -1.45
C SER A 10 -33.35 1.58 -2.62
N LEU A 11 -33.77 1.77 -3.87
CA LEU A 11 -32.92 1.50 -5.04
C LEU A 11 -31.71 2.44 -5.11
N MET A 12 -31.88 3.71 -4.73
CA MET A 12 -30.79 4.68 -4.74
C MET A 12 -29.76 4.42 -3.62
N CYS A 13 -30.17 3.78 -2.52
CA CYS A 13 -29.27 3.39 -1.42
C CYS A 13 -28.38 2.17 -1.72
N LEU A 14 -28.63 1.40 -2.79
CA LEU A 14 -27.77 0.26 -3.17
C LEU A 14 -26.57 0.65 -4.05
N ALA A 15 -26.54 1.86 -4.62
CA ALA A 15 -25.48 2.29 -5.54
C ALA A 15 -24.22 2.85 -4.85
N GLY A 16 -24.10 2.73 -3.52
CA GLY A 16 -23.07 3.41 -2.74
C GLY A 16 -22.36 2.51 -1.73
N CYS A 17 -21.73 1.43 -2.18
CA CYS A 17 -20.63 0.81 -1.42
C CYS A 17 -19.70 0.01 -2.34
N GLU A 18 -19.15 0.65 -3.38
CA GLU A 18 -17.86 0.20 -3.85
C GLU A 18 -16.83 0.61 -2.79
N LYS A 19 -16.44 -0.35 -1.95
CA LYS A 19 -15.11 -0.31 -1.36
C LYS A 19 -14.16 -0.29 -2.54
N SER A 20 -13.62 0.89 -2.86
CA SER A 20 -12.46 1.06 -3.72
C SER A 20 -11.23 0.45 -3.03
N GLY A 21 -11.25 -0.86 -2.84
CA GLY A 21 -10.05 -1.67 -2.80
C GLY A 21 -9.78 -2.07 -4.23
N GLN A 22 -9.09 -1.19 -4.96
CA GLN A 22 -8.60 -1.44 -6.31
C GLN A 22 -7.70 -2.69 -6.24
N LEU A 23 -8.29 -3.85 -6.53
CA LEU A 23 -7.61 -5.12 -6.67
C LEU A 23 -7.10 -5.21 -8.11
N GLU A 24 -6.15 -4.34 -8.45
CA GLU A 24 -5.30 -4.62 -9.61
C GLU A 24 -4.23 -5.63 -9.15
N ASN A 25 -4.36 -6.87 -9.61
CA ASN A 25 -3.35 -7.94 -9.51
C ASN A 25 -3.06 -8.53 -8.11
N GLY A 26 -4.04 -8.56 -7.20
CA GLY A 26 -3.90 -9.29 -5.92
C GLY A 26 -2.93 -8.63 -4.91
N LEU A 27 -2.34 -7.50 -5.25
CA LEU A 27 -1.61 -6.66 -4.30
C LEU A 27 -2.58 -5.64 -3.70
N LYS A 28 -2.89 -5.84 -2.42
CA LYS A 28 -3.61 -4.88 -1.59
C LYS A 28 -2.79 -3.58 -1.60
N PHE A 29 -3.25 -2.55 -2.33
CA PHE A 29 -2.65 -1.22 -2.32
C PHE A 29 -2.88 -0.59 -0.95
N TYR A 30 -1.95 -0.87 -0.02
CA TYR A 30 -1.74 0.00 1.12
C TYR A 30 -1.12 1.30 0.56
N ASN A 31 -1.62 2.45 1.00
CA ASN A 31 -1.00 3.74 0.67
C ASN A 31 0.43 3.72 1.25
N TYR A 32 1.43 3.37 0.44
CA TYR A 32 2.84 3.13 0.82
C TYR A 32 3.63 4.42 1.14
N ASN A 33 2.97 5.45 1.69
CA ASN A 33 3.60 6.75 1.96
C ASN A 33 4.55 6.74 3.19
N GLN A 34 4.90 5.55 3.70
CA GLN A 34 5.71 5.38 4.91
C GLN A 34 6.87 4.39 4.73
N ILE A 35 7.27 4.07 3.49
CA ILE A 35 8.52 3.32 3.27
C ILE A 35 9.67 4.31 3.03
N ARG A 36 10.71 4.23 3.86
CA ARG A 36 11.97 4.95 3.64
C ARG A 36 13.12 3.98 3.38
N GLU A 37 14.03 4.36 2.50
CA GLU A 37 15.28 3.64 2.24
C GLU A 37 16.38 4.13 3.18
N VAL A 38 17.13 3.22 3.79
CA VAL A 38 18.29 3.53 4.64
C VAL A 38 19.47 2.65 4.28
N CYS A 39 20.69 3.18 4.40
CA CYS A 39 21.92 2.42 4.28
C CYS A 39 22.37 1.93 5.65
N ILE A 40 22.51 0.60 5.82
CA ILE A 40 23.03 -0.03 7.04
C ILE A 40 24.06 -1.07 6.62
N ASP A 41 25.30 -0.96 7.12
CA ASP A 41 26.39 -1.90 6.87
C ASP A 41 26.61 -2.23 5.38
N GLY A 42 26.43 -1.25 4.50
CA GLY A 42 26.64 -1.41 3.06
C GLY A 42 25.45 -1.98 2.28
N VAL A 43 24.32 -2.26 2.94
CA VAL A 43 23.08 -2.76 2.32
C VAL A 43 21.95 -1.74 2.46
N ILE A 44 21.12 -1.61 1.42
CA ILE A 44 19.92 -0.76 1.46
C ILE A 44 18.76 -1.54 2.08
N TYR A 45 18.18 -1.00 3.14
CA TYR A 45 16.98 -1.52 3.81
C TYR A 45 15.78 -0.61 3.56
N LEU A 46 14.60 -1.22 3.43
CA LEU A 46 13.30 -0.58 3.44
C LEU A 46 12.75 -0.62 4.87
N ILE A 47 12.45 0.55 5.42
CA ILE A 47 11.80 0.67 6.73
C ILE A 47 10.36 1.07 6.52
N TYR A 48 9.43 0.29 7.08
CA TYR A 48 8.01 0.62 7.16
C TYR A 48 7.76 1.44 8.44
N ASP A 49 7.37 2.69 8.26
CA ASP A 49 7.18 3.69 9.31
C ASP A 49 5.69 3.94 9.56
N SER A 50 4.93 2.88 9.86
CA SER A 50 3.52 3.00 10.21
C SER A 50 3.27 2.77 11.70
N ASP A 51 2.13 3.27 12.16
CA ASP A 51 1.57 3.18 13.51
C ASP A 51 1.29 1.73 13.98
N ARG A 52 1.45 0.74 13.10
CA ARG A 52 1.17 -0.67 13.37
C ARG A 52 2.39 -1.51 13.02
N GLU A 53 3.24 -1.70 14.03
CA GLU A 53 4.38 -2.63 14.01
C GLU A 53 5.34 -2.36 12.84
N GLY A 54 6.23 -1.38 13.05
CA GLY A 54 7.30 -1.07 12.13
C GLY A 54 8.10 -2.33 11.73
N GLY A 55 8.51 -2.38 10.47
CA GLY A 55 9.24 -3.50 9.89
C GLY A 55 10.46 -3.04 9.13
N ILE A 56 11.51 -3.85 9.12
CA ILE A 56 12.71 -3.62 8.32
C ILE A 56 12.98 -4.84 7.44
N THR A 57 13.24 -4.60 6.16
CA THR A 57 13.62 -5.65 5.21
C THR A 57 14.68 -5.16 4.24
N PRO A 58 15.63 -5.99 3.80
CA PRO A 58 16.54 -5.61 2.72
C PRO A 58 15.76 -5.29 1.45
N LYS A 59 16.19 -4.28 0.70
CA LYS A 59 15.73 -4.07 -0.67
C LYS A 59 16.39 -5.14 -1.56
N ILE A 60 15.59 -5.98 -2.20
CA ILE A 60 16.05 -7.11 -3.03
C ILE A 60 15.81 -6.81 -4.52
N ASN A 61 16.75 -7.17 -5.38
CA ASN A 61 16.63 -7.05 -6.85
C ASN A 61 15.93 -8.27 -7.49
N ALA A 62 15.74 -8.26 -8.81
CA ALA A 62 15.07 -9.35 -9.53
C ALA A 62 15.84 -10.68 -9.45
N GLU A 63 17.15 -10.62 -9.22
CA GLU A 63 18.04 -11.76 -9.09
C GLU A 63 18.17 -12.29 -7.66
N HIS A 64 17.36 -11.79 -6.71
CA HIS A 64 17.35 -12.17 -5.29
C HIS A 64 18.59 -11.76 -4.48
N TYR A 65 19.30 -10.72 -4.91
CA TYR A 65 20.42 -10.12 -4.17
C TYR A 65 20.04 -8.77 -3.52
N PRO A 66 20.63 -8.42 -2.36
CA PRO A 66 20.44 -7.10 -1.76
C PRO A 66 21.06 -5.96 -2.57
N TYR A 67 20.41 -4.81 -2.60
CA TYR A 67 21.03 -3.58 -3.10
C TYR A 67 22.11 -3.09 -2.14
N THR A 68 23.21 -2.59 -2.69
CA THR A 68 24.32 -2.03 -1.91
C THR A 68 24.23 -0.51 -1.82
N CYS A 69 24.78 0.04 -0.75
CA CYS A 69 24.82 1.49 -0.57
C CYS A 69 25.65 2.15 -1.66
N PRO A 70 25.23 3.33 -2.16
CA PRO A 70 26.04 4.08 -3.10
C PRO A 70 27.38 4.43 -2.46
N LYS A 71 28.47 4.23 -3.20
CA LYS A 71 29.78 4.74 -2.79
C LYS A 71 29.67 6.26 -2.74
N LEU A 72 29.93 6.87 -1.58
CA LEU A 72 30.10 8.31 -1.50
C LEU A 72 31.18 8.69 -2.52
N LYS A 73 30.83 9.53 -3.50
CA LYS A 73 31.85 10.13 -4.38
C LYS A 73 32.73 10.97 -3.47
N GLN A 74 33.98 10.54 -3.28
CA GLN A 74 35.04 11.32 -2.65
C GLN A 74 35.46 12.44 -3.59
#